data_AF-A0A6G3RVN6-F1
#
_entry.id   AF-A0A6G3RVN6-F1
#
_cell.length_a   1.000
_cell.length_b   1.000
_cell.length_c   1.000
_cell.angle_alpha   90.00
_cell.angle_beta   90.00
_cell.angle_gamma   90.00
#
_symmetry.space_group_name_H-M   'P 1'
#
loop_
_entity.id
_entity.type
_entity.pdbx_description
1 polymer ?
#
loop_
_entity_poly.entity_id
_entity_poly.type
_entity_poly.pdbx_seq_one_letter_code
_entity_poly.pdbx_strand_id
1 'polypeptide(L)'
;MPRTAREYLGTCLTLSGIAAAVPSVWHTFTHITDDACRTPELRYGERHLQYHMAREVLISAGALTAVGIGVLTGPGRSRNLWRATAAAAGGYCAALWSGGPTAGVWAPNRQALMVHTAATVGLLGGVALTRPRAAGR
;
A
#
# COMPACT_ATOMS: atom_id res chain seq x y z
N MET A 1 -18.20 -19.94 -9.30
CA MET A 1 -18.86 -19.90 -7.97
C MET A 1 -19.17 -18.45 -7.62
N PRO A 2 -20.34 -18.15 -7.06
CA PRO A 2 -20.67 -16.79 -6.62
C PRO A 2 -19.77 -16.34 -5.47
N ARG A 3 -19.50 -15.03 -5.35
CA ARG A 3 -18.77 -14.46 -4.21
C ARG A 3 -19.57 -14.67 -2.94
N THR A 4 -18.90 -15.08 -1.87
CA THR A 4 -19.48 -15.09 -0.53
C THR A 4 -19.57 -13.67 0.05
N ALA A 5 -20.44 -13.44 1.05
CA ALA A 5 -20.51 -12.15 1.74
C ALA A 5 -19.15 -11.73 2.34
N ARG A 6 -18.40 -12.69 2.88
CA ARG A 6 -17.03 -12.49 3.39
C ARG A 6 -16.07 -12.00 2.31
N GLU A 7 -16.11 -12.60 1.11
CA GLU A 7 -15.26 -12.18 0.00
C GLU A 7 -15.66 -10.83 -0.55
N TYR A 8 -16.97 -10.54 -0.62
CA TYR A 8 -17.48 -9.24 -1.04
C TYR A 8 -17.01 -8.15 -0.08
N LEU A 9 -17.23 -8.33 1.23
CA LEU A 9 -16.75 -7.42 2.27
C LEU A 9 -15.24 -7.25 2.21
N GLY A 10 -14.48 -8.34 2.08
CA GLY A 10 -13.03 -8.28 1.97
C GLY A 10 -12.55 -7.51 0.74
N THR A 11 -13.23 -7.67 -0.40
CA THR A 11 -12.94 -6.92 -1.62
C THR A 11 -13.23 -5.44 -1.43
N CYS A 12 -14.43 -5.09 -0.95
CA CYS A 12 -14.82 -3.70 -0.70
C CYS A 12 -13.85 -3.02 0.28
N LEU A 13 -13.54 -3.69 1.39
CA LEU A 13 -12.63 -3.17 2.41
C LEU A 13 -11.21 -2.96 1.85
N THR A 14 -10.72 -3.89 1.02
CA THR A 14 -9.41 -3.74 0.35
C THR A 14 -9.43 -2.54 -0.59
N LEU A 15 -10.47 -2.39 -1.42
CA LEU A 15 -10.60 -1.27 -2.36
C LEU A 15 -10.72 0.07 -1.63
N SER A 16 -11.43 0.12 -0.51
CA SER A 16 -11.47 1.30 0.38
C SER A 16 -10.09 1.60 0.97
N GLY A 17 -9.31 0.58 1.35
CA GLY A 17 -7.93 0.74 1.80
C GLY A 17 -7.01 1.30 0.70
N ILE A 18 -7.15 0.83 -0.55
CA ILE A 18 -6.46 1.39 -1.72
C ILE A 18 -6.85 2.85 -1.92
N ALA A 19 -8.15 3.16 -1.91
CA ALA A 19 -8.63 4.53 -2.07
C ALA A 19 -8.11 5.45 -0.97
N ALA A 20 -8.06 4.99 0.28
CA ALA A 20 -7.48 5.71 1.41
C ALA A 20 -5.98 5.96 1.23
N ALA A 21 -5.24 5.10 0.54
CA ALA A 21 -3.82 5.26 0.27
C ALA A 21 -3.50 6.30 -0.83
N VAL A 22 -4.44 6.56 -1.75
CA VAL A 22 -4.22 7.46 -2.91
C VAL A 22 -3.75 8.86 -2.49
N PRO A 23 -4.34 9.55 -1.50
CA PRO A 23 -3.86 10.87 -1.07
C PRO A 23 -2.40 10.86 -0.63
N SER A 24 -1.94 9.80 0.04
CA SER A 24 -0.54 9.68 0.47
C SER A 24 0.40 9.57 -0.72
N VAL A 25 0.08 8.70 -1.68
CA VAL A 25 0.89 8.50 -2.90
C VAL A 25 0.89 9.78 -3.76
N TRP A 26 -0.25 10.44 -3.87
CA TRP A 26 -0.38 11.70 -4.60
C TRP A 26 0.46 12.81 -3.96
N HIS A 27 0.43 12.91 -2.63
CA HIS A 27 1.27 13.87 -1.92
C HIS A 27 2.76 13.58 -2.16
N THR A 28 3.22 12.33 -2.11
CA THR A 28 4.62 12.02 -2.47
C THR A 28 4.93 12.40 -3.93
N PHE A 29 3.99 12.16 -4.84
CA PHE A 29 4.14 12.53 -6.25
C PHE A 29 4.35 14.04 -6.47
N THR A 30 3.61 14.89 -5.75
CA THR A 30 3.77 16.35 -5.89
C THR A 30 5.15 16.85 -5.43
N HIS A 31 5.87 16.10 -4.60
CA HIS A 31 7.22 16.46 -4.14
C HIS A 31 8.35 16.03 -5.08
N ILE A 32 8.07 15.21 -6.10
CA ILE A 32 9.10 14.73 -7.05
C ILE A 32 9.79 15.89 -7.75
N THR A 33 9.04 16.94 -8.08
CA THR A 33 9.54 18.13 -8.78
C THR A 33 9.66 19.36 -7.88
N ASP A 34 9.44 19.21 -6.57
CA ASP A 34 9.51 20.32 -5.63
C ASP A 34 10.97 20.65 -5.31
N ASP A 35 11.36 21.91 -5.54
CA ASP A 35 12.71 22.40 -5.27
C ASP A 35 13.03 22.45 -3.76
N ALA A 36 12.00 22.55 -2.90
CA ALA A 36 12.18 22.44 -1.46
C ALA A 36 12.65 21.03 -1.02
N CYS A 37 12.46 20.01 -1.86
CA CYS A 37 12.93 18.64 -1.62
C CYS A 37 14.33 18.38 -2.19
N ARG A 38 15.03 19.41 -2.67
CA ARG A 38 16.44 19.29 -3.04
C ARG A 38 17.35 19.44 -1.83
N THR A 39 18.49 18.77 -1.91
CA THR A 39 19.52 18.81 -0.86
C THR A 39 20.82 19.34 -1.47
N PRO A 40 20.92 20.67 -1.70
CA PRO A 40 22.03 21.28 -2.46
C PRO A 40 23.39 21.05 -1.81
N GLU A 41 23.43 20.74 -0.51
CA GLU A 41 24.66 20.46 0.22
C GLU A 41 25.23 19.06 -0.05
N LEU A 42 24.47 18.16 -0.68
CA LEU A 42 24.96 16.84 -1.08
C LEU A 42 25.74 16.92 -2.40
N ARG A 43 27.07 16.86 -2.28
CA ARG A 43 28.06 16.90 -3.38
C ARG A 43 27.72 16.01 -4.59
N TYR A 44 27.08 14.86 -4.39
CA TYR A 44 26.71 13.91 -5.47
C TYR A 44 25.26 13.40 -5.33
N GLY A 45 24.32 14.28 -4.97
CA GLY A 45 22.97 13.81 -4.66
C GLY A 45 21.92 14.88 -4.47
N GLU A 46 22.07 16.08 -5.06
CA GLU A 46 21.10 17.17 -4.90
C GLU A 46 19.65 16.71 -5.10
N ARG A 47 19.42 15.83 -6.09
CA ARG A 47 18.11 15.26 -6.45
C ARG A 47 17.88 13.83 -5.94
N HIS A 48 18.73 13.33 -5.04
CA HIS A 48 18.64 11.96 -4.55
C HIS A 48 17.31 11.70 -3.83
N LEU A 49 16.84 12.65 -3.01
CA LEU A 49 15.53 12.57 -2.35
C LEU A 49 14.38 12.49 -3.38
N GLN A 50 14.39 13.35 -4.39
CA GLN A 50 13.39 13.35 -5.48
C GLN A 50 13.38 12.03 -6.25
N TYR A 51 14.56 11.45 -6.52
CA TYR A 51 14.68 10.10 -7.11
C TYR A 51 14.02 9.04 -6.22
N HIS A 52 14.25 9.08 -4.91
CA HIS A 52 13.62 8.16 -3.96
C HIS A 52 12.11 8.33 -3.87
N MET A 53 11.60 9.56 -3.93
CA MET A 53 10.15 9.84 -3.99
C MET A 53 9.52 9.28 -5.26
N ALA A 54 10.14 9.45 -6.43
CA ALA A 54 9.65 8.88 -7.68
C ALA A 54 9.61 7.35 -7.62
N ARG A 55 10.66 6.73 -7.07
CA ARG A 55 10.71 5.28 -6.83
C ARG A 55 9.60 4.82 -5.87
N GLU A 56 9.36 5.56 -4.78
CA GLU A 56 8.31 5.27 -3.81
C GLU A 56 6.92 5.30 -4.45
N VAL A 57 6.62 6.31 -5.28
CA VAL A 57 5.35 6.42 -6.00
C VAL A 57 5.13 5.23 -6.92
N LEU A 58 6.14 4.88 -7.74
CA LEU A 58 6.03 3.76 -8.69
C LEU A 58 5.88 2.40 -7.99
N ILE A 59 6.64 2.17 -6.93
CA ILE A 59 6.53 0.94 -6.13
C ILE A 59 5.17 0.87 -5.45
N SER A 60 4.68 1.98 -4.89
CA SER A 60 3.36 2.05 -4.26
C SER A 60 2.25 1.77 -5.25
N ALA A 61 2.29 2.39 -6.44
CA ALA A 61 1.33 2.15 -7.51
C ALA A 61 1.33 0.69 -7.96
N GLY A 62 2.52 0.09 -8.15
CA GLY A 62 2.67 -1.31 -8.50
C GLY A 62 2.12 -2.25 -7.42
N ALA A 63 2.43 -2.00 -6.14
CA ALA A 63 1.93 -2.80 -5.02
C ALA A 63 0.40 -2.72 -4.89
N LEU A 64 -0.18 -1.51 -4.90
CA LEU A 64 -1.62 -1.31 -4.81
C LEU A 64 -2.37 -1.92 -6.01
N THR A 65 -1.79 -1.82 -7.22
CA THR A 65 -2.34 -2.48 -8.42
C THR A 65 -2.33 -4.00 -8.29
N ALA A 66 -1.21 -4.58 -7.85
CA ALA A 66 -1.11 -6.03 -7.62
C ALA A 66 -2.12 -6.52 -6.56
N VAL A 67 -2.33 -5.74 -5.49
CA VAL A 67 -3.35 -6.02 -4.49
C VAL A 67 -4.75 -5.98 -5.11
N GLY A 68 -5.06 -4.93 -5.88
CA GLY A 68 -6.33 -4.77 -6.58
C GLY A 68 -6.64 -5.93 -7.52
N ILE A 69 -5.69 -6.31 -8.39
CA ILE A 69 -5.82 -7.47 -9.28
C ILE A 69 -6.11 -8.74 -8.46
N GLY A 70 -5.35 -8.95 -7.39
CA GLY A 70 -5.49 -10.09 -6.50
C GLY A 70 -6.89 -10.25 -5.92
N VAL A 71 -7.49 -9.18 -5.39
CA VAL A 71 -8.84 -9.24 -4.79
C VAL A 71 -9.94 -9.25 -5.85
N LEU A 72 -9.76 -8.56 -6.98
CA LEU A 72 -10.74 -8.51 -8.06
C LEU A 72 -10.88 -9.84 -8.82
N THR A 73 -9.83 -10.68 -8.82
CA THR A 73 -9.89 -12.07 -9.32
C THR A 73 -11.05 -12.88 -8.70
N GLY A 74 -11.51 -12.51 -7.50
CA GLY A 74 -12.71 -13.07 -6.89
C GLY A 74 -12.52 -14.49 -6.33
N PRO A 75 -13.58 -15.31 -6.28
CA PRO A 75 -13.62 -16.55 -5.51
C PRO A 75 -12.77 -17.68 -6.12
N GLY A 76 -12.40 -17.57 -7.41
CA GLY A 76 -11.51 -18.53 -8.08
C GLY A 76 -10.02 -18.34 -7.76
N ARG A 77 -9.68 -17.36 -6.92
CA ARG A 77 -8.29 -17.03 -6.58
C ARG A 77 -7.57 -18.22 -5.92
N SER A 78 -6.42 -18.60 -6.48
CA SER A 78 -5.56 -19.61 -5.89
C SER A 78 -4.93 -19.14 -4.58
N ARG A 79 -4.53 -20.09 -3.72
CA ARG A 79 -3.81 -19.78 -2.47
C ARG A 79 -2.48 -19.06 -2.73
N ASN A 80 -1.80 -19.37 -3.82
CA ASN A 80 -0.55 -18.71 -4.19
C ASN A 80 -0.78 -17.26 -4.60
N LEU A 81 -1.81 -17.00 -5.41
CA LEU A 81 -2.19 -15.62 -5.75
C LEU A 81 -2.58 -14.84 -4.49
N TRP A 82 -3.34 -15.42 -3.56
CA TRP A 82 -3.62 -14.76 -2.27
C TRP A 82 -2.36 -14.43 -1.47
N ARG A 83 -1.39 -15.35 -1.39
CA ARG A 83 -0.13 -15.11 -0.67
C ARG A 83 0.65 -13.97 -1.31
N ALA A 84 0.70 -13.90 -2.64
CA ALA A 84 1.32 -12.79 -3.35
C ALA A 84 0.60 -11.46 -3.07
N THR A 85 -0.74 -11.44 -3.12
CA THR A 85 -1.56 -10.28 -2.74
C THR A 85 -1.28 -9.85 -1.29
N ALA A 86 -1.23 -10.80 -0.36
CA ALA A 86 -0.96 -10.53 1.06
C ALA A 86 0.47 -10.01 1.28
N ALA A 87 1.46 -10.53 0.56
CA ALA A 87 2.83 -10.03 0.61
C ALA A 87 2.92 -8.61 0.05
N ALA A 88 2.25 -8.30 -1.07
CA ALA A 88 2.20 -6.96 -1.63
C ALA A 88 1.52 -5.96 -0.67
N ALA A 89 0.38 -6.31 -0.11
CA ALA A 89 -0.32 -5.48 0.88
C ALA A 89 0.52 -5.29 2.15
N GLY A 90 1.13 -6.37 2.66
CA GLY A 90 2.00 -6.36 3.82
C GLY A 90 3.24 -5.49 3.62
N GLY A 91 3.91 -5.61 2.48
CA GLY A 91 5.07 -4.80 2.13
C GLY A 91 4.74 -3.31 2.01
N TYR A 92 3.62 -2.98 1.36
CA TYR A 92 3.14 -1.60 1.30
C TYR A 92 2.85 -1.03 2.70
N CYS A 93 2.12 -1.78 3.54
CA CYS A 93 1.83 -1.33 4.90
C CYS A 93 3.11 -1.20 5.74
N ALA A 94 4.05 -2.14 5.62
CA ALA A 94 5.32 -2.05 6.33
C ALA A 94 6.10 -0.78 5.97
N ALA A 95 6.08 -0.35 4.70
CA ALA A 95 6.71 0.89 4.26
C ALA A 95 6.07 2.14 4.90
N LEU A 96 4.74 2.18 5.08
CA LEU A 96 4.04 3.29 5.74
C LEU A 96 4.49 3.51 7.19
N TRP A 97 4.93 2.44 7.86
CA TRP A 97 5.30 2.45 9.27
C TRP A 97 6.81 2.35 9.50
N SER A 98 7.62 2.09 8.47
CA SER A 98 9.04 1.81 8.64
C SER A 98 9.84 3.01 9.14
N GLY A 99 9.40 4.24 8.85
CA GLY A 99 10.10 5.45 9.29
C GLY A 99 10.30 5.54 10.81
N GLY A 100 9.36 5.01 11.59
CA GLY A 100 9.45 4.96 13.05
C GLY A 100 10.66 4.16 13.54
N PRO A 101 10.73 2.84 13.27
CA PRO A 101 11.85 2.01 13.69
C PRO A 101 13.17 2.30 12.95
N THR A 102 13.15 2.77 11.69
CA THR A 102 14.41 2.96 10.92
C THR A 102 15.02 4.35 11.07
N ALA A 103 14.21 5.38 11.29
CA ALA A 103 14.65 6.77 11.30
C ALA A 103 14.15 7.56 12.53
N GLY A 104 13.33 6.96 13.40
CA GLY A 104 12.72 7.65 14.54
C GLY A 104 11.60 8.62 14.14
N VAL A 105 11.14 8.59 12.89
CA VAL A 105 10.16 9.54 12.35
C VAL A 105 8.86 8.82 12.01
N TRP A 106 7.79 9.19 12.70
CA TRP A 106 6.44 8.67 12.44
C TRP A 106 5.67 9.57 11.47
N ALA A 107 4.38 9.29 11.27
CA ALA A 107 3.52 10.12 10.42
C ALA A 107 3.63 11.61 10.82
N PRO A 108 3.81 12.52 9.85
CA PRO A 108 4.19 13.91 10.13
C PRO A 108 3.09 14.74 10.80
N ASN A 109 1.84 14.26 10.76
CA ASN A 109 0.69 14.90 11.40
C ASN A 109 -0.45 13.88 11.59
N ARG A 110 -1.51 14.31 12.30
CA ARG A 110 -2.68 13.47 12.59
C ARG A 110 -3.41 13.00 11.33
N GLN A 111 -3.45 13.83 10.28
CA GLN A 111 -4.11 13.48 9.03
C GLN A 111 -3.38 12.32 8.33
N ALA A 112 -2.05 12.42 8.19
CA ALA A 112 -1.22 11.35 7.64
C ALA A 112 -1.35 10.05 8.46
N LEU A 113 -1.38 10.17 9.80
CA LEU A 113 -1.59 9.01 10.67
C LEU A 113 -2.93 8.32 10.40
N MET A 114 -4.02 9.08 10.24
CA MET A 114 -5.34 8.53 9.92
C MET A 114 -5.33 7.84 8.55
N VAL A 115 -4.70 8.46 7.54
CA VAL A 115 -4.53 7.88 6.19
C VAL A 115 -3.78 6.55 6.27
N HIS A 116 -2.63 6.50 6.96
CA HIS A 116 -1.84 5.28 7.11
C HIS A 116 -2.61 4.18 7.83
N THR A 117 -3.34 4.54 8.89
CA THR A 117 -4.17 3.60 9.67
C THR A 117 -5.31 3.04 8.82
N ALA A 118 -6.06 3.91 8.12
CA ALA A 118 -7.16 3.51 7.27
C ALA A 118 -6.70 2.59 6.12
N ALA A 119 -5.61 2.95 5.44
CA ALA A 119 -5.00 2.11 4.41
C ALA A 119 -4.57 0.76 4.99
N THR A 120 -3.88 0.74 6.12
CA THR A 120 -3.38 -0.50 6.75
C THR A 120 -4.52 -1.44 7.12
N VAL A 121 -5.53 -0.93 7.83
CA VAL A 121 -6.70 -1.72 8.25
C VAL A 121 -7.48 -2.22 7.03
N GLY A 122 -7.72 -1.36 6.04
CA GLY A 122 -8.44 -1.70 4.83
C GLY A 122 -7.74 -2.79 4.01
N LEU A 123 -6.44 -2.60 3.75
CA LEU A 123 -5.64 -3.53 2.95
C LEU A 123 -5.44 -4.87 3.66
N LEU A 124 -4.92 -4.88 4.89
CA LEU A 124 -4.61 -6.12 5.58
C LEU A 124 -5.88 -6.86 6.02
N GLY A 125 -6.86 -6.14 6.56
CA GLY A 125 -8.15 -6.70 6.96
C GLY A 125 -8.92 -7.25 5.75
N GLY A 126 -9.00 -6.46 4.68
CA GLY A 126 -9.67 -6.88 3.44
C GLY A 126 -9.01 -8.09 2.79
N VAL A 127 -7.69 -8.10 2.65
CA VAL A 127 -6.95 -9.25 2.09
C VAL A 127 -7.08 -10.48 2.97
N ALA A 128 -7.08 -10.35 4.30
CA ALA A 128 -7.32 -11.47 5.21
C ALA A 128 -8.72 -12.07 5.05
N LEU A 129 -9.75 -11.23 4.87
CA LEU A 129 -11.12 -11.67 4.62
C LEU A 129 -11.27 -12.38 3.28
N THR A 130 -10.51 -11.99 2.26
CA THR A 130 -10.60 -12.69 0.97
C THR A 130 -9.93 -14.06 0.97
N ARG A 131 -9.12 -14.44 2.00
CA ARG A 131 -8.33 -15.70 2.03
C ARG A 131 -9.15 -16.92 1.58
N PRO A 132 -8.66 -17.74 0.61
CA PRO A 132 -9.40 -18.88 0.10
C PRO A 132 -9.58 -19.90 1.22
N ARG A 133 -10.77 -20.50 1.32
CA ARG A 133 -10.99 -21.63 2.21
C ARG A 133 -10.07 -22.77 1.78
N ALA A 134 -9.58 -23.58 2.73
CA ALA A 134 -8.90 -24.80 2.35
C ALA A 134 -9.86 -25.62 1.48
N ALA A 135 -9.41 -26.04 0.30
CA ALA A 135 -10.08 -27.15 -0.37
C ALA A 135 -10.06 -28.29 0.65
N GLY A 136 -11.23 -28.80 1.02
CA GLY A 136 -11.32 -30.02 1.80
C GLY A 136 -10.43 -31.04 1.10
N ARG A 137 -9.42 -31.52 1.81
CA ARG A 137 -8.73 -32.75 1.42
C ARG A 137 -9.62 -33.89 1.87
#